data_AF-A0A929NXM1-F1
#
_entry.id   AF-A0A929NXM1-F1
#
_cell.length_a   1.000
_cell.length_b   1.000
_cell.length_c   1.000
_cell.angle_alpha   90.00
_cell.angle_beta   90.00
_cell.angle_gamma   90.00
#
_symmetry.space_group_name_H-M   'P 1'
#
loop_
_entity.id
_entity.type
_entity.pdbx_description
1 polymer ?
#
loop_
_entity_poly.entity_id
_entity_poly.type
_entity_poly.pdbx_seq_one_letter_code
_entity_poly.pdbx_strand_id
1 'polypeptide(L)'
;MKFPKTKLGFIVTGVAVFGLVLVIAVASWSSTRFNRVEVCVTCHEIFVDYDEYKQTAPLSESVEDFRPTKEYDPGYFNVTVGCAECHAYPYEEYKESPHYDNERGVRAGCVGCHEPHSVRQVLAWKFFYVNSGSTGDSPFHAVSNSLRDIPEWEKLRVKLATKARKQMMEEDSAKCKVCHKTEGLWFAKKKQHQTTEKTCIQCHYNLVHKSVKWHD
;
A
#
# COMPACT_ATOMS: atom_id res chain seq x y z
N MET A 1 -7.36 -56.39 17.09
CA MET A 1 -8.49 -55.43 16.96
C MET A 1 -8.46 -54.81 15.57
N LYS A 2 -9.40 -55.14 14.67
CA LYS A 2 -9.54 -54.46 13.37
C LYS A 2 -10.47 -53.27 13.56
N PHE A 3 -9.94 -52.05 13.55
CA PHE A 3 -10.76 -50.84 13.57
C PHE A 3 -11.67 -50.84 12.33
N PRO A 4 -12.99 -50.64 12.47
CA PRO A 4 -13.90 -50.65 11.33
C PRO A 4 -13.51 -49.52 10.37
N LYS A 5 -13.28 -49.87 9.10
CA LYS A 5 -12.78 -48.95 8.04
C LYS A 5 -13.58 -47.64 7.95
N THR A 6 -14.86 -47.69 8.30
CA THR A 6 -15.76 -46.52 8.37
C THR A 6 -15.36 -45.53 9.46
N LYS A 7 -15.04 -45.98 10.68
CA LYS A 7 -14.57 -45.10 11.76
C LYS A 7 -13.20 -44.48 11.46
N LEU A 8 -12.31 -45.22 10.79
CA LEU A 8 -11.01 -44.69 10.36
C LEU A 8 -11.18 -43.62 9.28
N GLY A 9 -12.10 -43.81 8.34
CA GLY A 9 -12.46 -42.80 7.33
C GLY A 9 -12.98 -41.51 7.95
N PHE A 10 -13.92 -41.59 8.90
CA PHE A 10 -14.42 -40.41 9.61
C PHE A 10 -13.35 -39.66 10.40
N ILE A 11 -12.41 -40.38 11.04
CA ILE A 11 -11.29 -39.76 11.77
C ILE A 11 -10.34 -39.05 10.79
N VAL A 12 -9.98 -39.69 9.67
CA VAL A 12 -9.09 -39.08 8.66
C VAL A 12 -9.73 -37.85 8.03
N THR A 13 -11.02 -37.92 7.67
CA THR A 13 -11.76 -36.77 7.14
C THR A 13 -11.87 -35.66 8.20
N GLY A 14 -12.16 -35.99 9.46
CA GLY A 14 -12.23 -35.02 10.55
C GLY A 14 -10.89 -34.30 10.79
N VAL A 15 -9.78 -35.03 10.79
CA VAL A 15 -8.43 -34.44 10.92
C VAL A 15 -8.08 -33.56 9.72
N ALA A 16 -8.42 -33.98 8.49
CA ALA A 16 -8.18 -33.19 7.29
C ALA A 16 -8.99 -31.89 7.27
N VAL A 17 -10.27 -31.95 7.65
CA VAL A 17 -11.14 -30.76 7.75
C VAL A 17 -10.65 -29.82 8.85
N PHE A 18 -10.30 -30.34 10.03
CA PHE A 18 -9.77 -29.53 11.12
C PHE A 18 -8.43 -28.87 10.73
N GLY A 19 -7.54 -29.60 10.07
CA GLY A 19 -6.29 -29.07 9.54
C GLY A 19 -6.51 -27.96 8.51
N LEU A 20 -7.46 -28.13 7.59
CA LEU A 20 -7.79 -27.10 6.61
C LEU A 20 -8.38 -25.84 7.27
N VAL A 21 -9.28 -26.01 8.25
CA VAL A 21 -9.85 -24.90 9.02
C VAL A 21 -8.75 -24.15 9.78
N LEU A 22 -7.80 -24.86 10.40
CA LEU A 22 -6.64 -24.25 11.05
C LEU A 22 -5.78 -23.45 10.07
N VAL A 23 -5.49 -24.00 8.89
CA VAL A 23 -4.70 -23.29 7.86
C VAL A 23 -5.43 -22.04 7.38
N ILE A 24 -6.74 -22.12 7.11
CA ILE A 24 -7.55 -20.96 6.70
C ILE A 24 -7.60 -19.92 7.82
N ALA A 25 -7.82 -20.34 9.06
CA ALA A 25 -7.86 -19.45 10.22
C ALA A 25 -6.51 -18.74 10.42
N VAL A 26 -5.39 -19.47 10.36
CA VAL A 26 -4.04 -18.90 10.46
C VAL A 26 -3.74 -17.99 9.28
N ALA A 27 -4.12 -18.35 8.05
CA ALA A 27 -3.93 -17.50 6.87
C ALA A 27 -4.78 -16.22 6.94
N SER A 28 -6.03 -16.30 7.43
CA SER A 28 -6.90 -15.14 7.61
C SER A 28 -6.44 -14.25 8.77
N TRP A 29 -6.03 -14.84 9.89
CA TRP A 29 -5.50 -14.14 11.04
C TRP A 29 -4.16 -13.45 10.74
N SER A 30 -3.24 -14.15 10.06
CA SER A 30 -1.96 -13.57 9.64
C SER A 30 -2.15 -12.45 8.61
N SER A 31 -3.00 -12.66 7.60
CA SER A 31 -3.22 -11.65 6.57
C SER A 31 -3.79 -10.34 7.14
N THR A 32 -4.66 -10.41 8.15
CA THR A 32 -5.22 -9.22 8.80
C THR A 32 -4.24 -8.54 9.76
N ARG A 33 -3.37 -9.28 10.47
CA ARG A 33 -2.41 -8.68 11.42
C ARG A 33 -1.18 -8.07 10.74
N PHE A 34 -0.67 -8.68 9.66
CA PHE A 34 0.52 -8.21 8.96
C PHE A 34 0.28 -6.98 8.07
N ASN A 35 -0.98 -6.63 7.81
CA ASN A 35 -1.29 -5.36 7.14
C ASN A 35 -1.39 -4.18 8.14
N ARG A 36 -1.18 -4.41 9.46
CA ARG A 36 -1.28 -3.34 10.47
C ARG A 36 -0.01 -2.52 10.55
N VAL A 37 -0.19 -1.25 10.89
CA VAL A 37 0.86 -0.26 11.08
C VAL A 37 1.92 -0.73 12.08
N GLU A 38 1.54 -1.45 13.16
CA GLU A 38 2.51 -2.00 14.12
C GLU A 38 3.56 -2.91 13.46
N VAL A 39 3.17 -3.70 12.46
CA VAL A 39 4.11 -4.58 11.74
C VAL A 39 5.03 -3.76 10.85
N CYS A 40 4.52 -2.69 10.24
CA CYS A 40 5.30 -1.74 9.47
C CYS A 40 6.39 -1.08 10.32
N VAL A 41 6.07 -0.62 11.54
CA VAL A 41 7.05 -0.02 12.47
C VAL A 41 7.97 -1.04 13.15
N THR A 42 7.67 -2.33 13.06
CA THR A 42 8.52 -3.39 13.62
C THR A 42 9.76 -3.68 12.76
N CYS A 43 9.72 -3.31 11.47
CA CYS A 43 10.73 -3.73 10.49
C CYS A 43 11.60 -2.57 9.99
N HIS A 44 12.58 -2.14 10.79
CA HIS A 44 13.82 -1.40 10.43
C HIS A 44 13.91 0.07 10.88
N GLU A 45 15.17 0.43 11.20
CA GLU A 45 15.72 1.77 11.48
C GLU A 45 15.00 2.86 10.71
N ILE A 46 14.31 3.74 11.44
CA ILE A 46 13.45 4.76 10.87
C ILE A 46 14.36 5.85 10.30
N PHE A 47 14.48 5.91 8.97
CA PHE A 47 15.19 6.99 8.26
C PHE A 47 14.46 8.34 8.38
N VAL A 48 13.22 8.30 8.86
CA VAL A 48 12.31 9.43 9.05
C VAL A 48 12.02 9.55 10.55
N ASP A 49 11.90 10.76 11.08
CA ASP A 49 11.60 10.95 12.49
C ASP A 49 10.20 10.39 12.84
N TYR A 50 10.12 9.57 13.90
CA TYR A 50 8.86 8.98 14.37
C TYR A 50 7.85 10.05 14.80
N ASP A 51 8.31 11.21 15.27
CA ASP A 51 7.43 12.31 15.69
C ASP A 51 6.94 13.17 14.51
N GLU A 52 7.66 13.18 13.38
CA GLU A 52 7.16 13.70 12.08
C GLU A 52 6.04 12.78 11.55
N TYR A 53 6.22 11.46 11.71
CA TYR A 53 5.29 10.44 11.27
C TYR A 53 3.92 10.46 11.99
N LYS A 54 3.89 10.61 13.32
CA LYS A 54 2.62 10.66 14.10
C LYS A 54 1.68 11.78 13.66
N GLN A 55 2.22 12.86 13.12
CA GLN A 55 1.44 14.02 12.69
C GLN A 55 0.64 13.75 11.41
N THR A 56 0.98 12.70 10.64
CA THR A 56 0.14 12.26 9.51
C THR A 56 -0.95 11.31 9.95
N ALA A 57 -0.90 10.78 11.18
CA ALA A 57 -1.80 9.74 11.68
C ALA A 57 -3.06 10.19 12.46
N PRO A 58 -3.43 11.47 12.67
CA PRO A 58 -4.40 11.79 13.70
C PRO A 58 -5.84 11.63 13.23
N LEU A 59 -6.26 10.51 12.62
CA LEU A 59 -7.68 10.26 12.32
C LEU A 59 -8.17 8.78 12.32
N SER A 60 -7.43 7.77 12.81
CA SER A 60 -8.10 6.56 13.33
C SER A 60 -7.93 6.47 14.84
N GLU A 61 -9.04 6.26 15.56
CA GLU A 61 -9.07 6.03 17.00
C GLU A 61 -8.27 4.79 17.45
N SER A 62 -7.78 3.97 16.52
CA SER A 62 -6.80 2.94 16.81
C SER A 62 -5.91 2.71 15.59
N VAL A 63 -4.61 3.00 15.76
CA VAL A 63 -3.52 2.61 14.85
C VAL A 63 -3.48 1.08 14.67
N GLU A 64 -4.09 0.36 15.62
CA GLU A 64 -4.03 -1.08 15.81
C GLU A 64 -4.84 -1.91 14.82
N ASP A 65 -5.75 -1.37 14.01
CA ASP A 65 -6.66 -2.21 13.21
C ASP A 65 -6.79 -1.73 11.76
N PHE A 66 -5.76 -1.98 10.94
CA PHE A 66 -5.87 -1.89 9.49
C PHE A 66 -6.98 -2.82 8.99
N ARG A 67 -8.15 -2.26 8.70
CA ARG A 67 -9.24 -2.94 7.98
C ARG A 67 -9.53 -2.10 6.74
N PRO A 68 -9.21 -2.58 5.52
CA PRO A 68 -9.62 -1.89 4.31
C PRO A 68 -11.15 -1.97 4.23
N THR A 69 -11.84 -0.95 4.70
CA THR A 69 -13.28 -0.80 4.50
C THR A 69 -13.51 -0.12 3.15
N LYS A 70 -14.68 -0.32 2.54
CA LYS A 70 -15.09 0.40 1.32
C LYS A 70 -15.48 1.85 1.60
N GLU A 71 -15.47 2.27 2.86
CA GLU A 71 -15.93 3.56 3.33
C GLU A 71 -14.70 4.41 3.72
N TYR A 72 -14.82 5.74 3.67
CA TYR A 72 -13.73 6.63 4.04
C TYR A 72 -13.40 6.44 5.53
N ASP A 73 -12.36 5.66 5.81
CA ASP A 73 -11.69 5.62 7.11
C ASP A 73 -10.53 6.62 7.05
N PRO A 74 -10.65 7.77 7.73
CA PRO A 74 -9.61 8.78 7.72
C PRO A 74 -8.24 8.27 8.19
N GLY A 75 -8.20 7.27 9.08
CA GLY A 75 -6.95 6.67 9.53
C GLY A 75 -6.41 5.58 8.61
N TYR A 76 -7.22 5.06 7.68
CA TYR A 76 -6.71 4.29 6.54
C TYR A 76 -6.11 5.24 5.51
N PHE A 77 -6.80 6.32 5.13
CA PHE A 77 -6.35 7.22 4.06
C PHE A 77 -5.10 8.04 4.41
N ASN A 78 -4.72 8.11 5.68
CA ASN A 78 -3.59 8.88 6.17
C ASN A 78 -2.30 8.05 6.39
N VAL A 79 -2.34 6.74 6.10
CA VAL A 79 -1.21 5.84 6.37
C VAL A 79 -0.04 6.15 5.44
N THR A 80 1.06 6.54 6.07
CA THR A 80 2.36 6.83 5.45
C THR A 80 3.44 5.85 5.93
N VAL A 81 3.17 5.13 7.02
CA VAL A 81 4.05 4.16 7.68
C VAL A 81 4.21 2.88 6.90
N GLY A 82 5.35 2.22 7.06
CA GLY A 82 5.79 1.14 6.19
C GLY A 82 6.16 1.60 4.77
N CYS A 83 5.41 2.57 4.21
CA CYS A 83 5.66 3.12 2.89
C CYS A 83 6.91 4.01 2.89
N ALA A 84 6.99 5.00 3.79
CA ALA A 84 8.12 5.95 3.82
C ALA A 84 9.47 5.28 4.09
N GLU A 85 9.48 4.20 4.88
CA GLU A 85 10.66 3.42 5.27
C GLU A 85 11.18 2.56 4.11
N CYS A 86 10.28 2.11 3.22
CA CYS A 86 10.63 1.38 2.00
C CYS A 86 10.86 2.30 0.79
N HIS A 87 10.25 3.49 0.80
CA HIS A 87 10.20 4.43 -0.33
C HIS A 87 10.65 5.83 0.11
N ALA A 88 11.89 5.94 0.58
CA ALA A 88 12.44 7.17 1.15
C ALA A 88 12.39 8.37 0.17
N TYR A 89 12.85 8.23 -1.08
CA TYR A 89 12.79 9.35 -2.04
C TYR A 89 11.37 9.75 -2.44
N PRO A 90 10.44 8.82 -2.74
CA PRO A 90 9.03 9.17 -2.90
C PRO A 90 8.45 9.92 -1.71
N TYR A 91 8.86 9.58 -0.48
CA TYR A 91 8.41 10.25 0.72
C TYR A 91 8.95 11.68 0.83
N GLU A 92 10.24 11.90 0.57
CA GLU A 92 10.81 13.25 0.50
C GLU A 92 10.09 14.12 -0.54
N GLU A 93 9.83 13.57 -1.73
CA GLU A 93 9.06 14.27 -2.76
C GLU A 93 7.61 14.54 -2.33
N TYR A 94 6.99 13.61 -1.61
CA TYR A 94 5.64 13.79 -1.08
C TYR A 94 5.56 14.96 -0.09
N LYS A 95 6.57 15.15 0.77
CA LYS A 95 6.62 16.27 1.72
C LYS A 95 6.61 17.64 1.04
N GLU A 96 7.11 17.73 -0.19
CA GLU A 96 7.08 18.96 -0.99
C GLU A 96 5.73 19.16 -1.72
N SER A 97 4.81 18.20 -1.64
CA SER A 97 3.58 18.21 -2.42
C SER A 97 2.42 18.91 -1.72
N PRO A 98 1.44 19.43 -2.49
CA PRO A 98 0.17 19.92 -1.93
C PRO A 98 -0.67 18.86 -1.20
N HIS A 99 -0.32 17.57 -1.33
CA HIS A 99 -1.01 16.49 -0.63
C HIS A 99 -0.43 16.23 0.77
N TYR A 100 0.76 16.76 1.05
CA TYR A 100 1.36 16.78 2.38
C TYR A 100 0.99 18.03 3.16
N ASP A 101 1.14 19.21 2.56
CA ASP A 101 0.81 20.49 3.18
C ASP A 101 -0.15 21.30 2.30
N ASN A 102 -1.28 21.70 2.87
CA ASN A 102 -2.31 22.48 2.18
C ASN A 102 -3.21 23.26 3.15
N GLU A 103 -3.85 24.29 2.60
CA GLU A 103 -4.75 25.19 3.32
C GLU A 103 -6.02 24.52 3.87
N ARG A 104 -6.34 23.28 3.45
CA ARG A 104 -7.54 22.55 3.91
C ARG A 104 -7.28 21.73 5.17
N GLY A 105 -6.02 21.59 5.61
CA GLY A 105 -5.66 20.78 6.77
C GLY A 105 -5.92 19.28 6.60
N VAL A 106 -6.11 18.81 5.36
CA VAL A 106 -6.30 17.39 5.05
C VAL A 106 -5.00 16.83 4.49
N ARG A 107 -4.45 15.81 5.14
CA ARG A 107 -3.21 15.15 4.71
C ARG A 107 -3.51 13.72 4.25
N ALA A 108 -3.41 13.48 2.95
CA ALA A 108 -3.57 12.14 2.39
C ALA A 108 -2.24 11.40 2.50
N GLY A 109 -2.19 10.29 3.22
CA GLY A 109 -1.01 9.44 3.32
C GLY A 109 -0.81 8.61 2.06
N CYS A 110 0.27 7.83 2.03
CA CYS A 110 0.63 7.00 0.88
C CYS A 110 -0.52 6.09 0.43
N VAL A 111 -1.17 5.36 1.35
CA VAL A 111 -2.25 4.42 0.96
C VAL A 111 -3.56 5.12 0.57
N GLY A 112 -3.67 6.41 0.90
CA GLY A 112 -4.76 7.25 0.44
C GLY A 112 -4.78 7.43 -1.08
N CYS A 113 -3.66 7.15 -1.76
CA CYS A 113 -3.57 7.12 -3.23
C CYS A 113 -3.03 5.79 -3.78
N HIS A 114 -2.16 5.10 -3.04
CA HIS A 114 -1.53 3.84 -3.45
C HIS A 114 -2.20 2.63 -2.80
N GLU A 115 -2.18 1.49 -3.48
CA GLU A 115 -2.62 0.24 -2.86
C GLU A 115 -1.50 -0.35 -2.01
N PRO A 116 -1.76 -0.68 -0.73
CA PRO A 116 -0.78 -1.32 0.12
C PRO A 116 -0.41 -2.69 -0.43
N HIS A 117 0.83 -3.09 -0.16
CA HIS A 117 1.32 -4.41 -0.57
C HIS A 117 0.72 -5.49 0.32
N SER A 118 0.10 -6.49 -0.29
CA SER A 118 -0.44 -7.61 0.48
C SER A 118 0.69 -8.38 1.16
N VAL A 119 0.42 -8.98 2.32
CA VAL A 119 1.33 -9.89 3.02
C VAL A 119 1.90 -10.96 2.08
N ARG A 120 1.09 -11.50 1.17
CA ARG A 120 1.57 -12.49 0.19
C ARG A 120 2.60 -11.89 -0.77
N GLN A 121 2.43 -10.64 -1.19
CA GLN A 121 3.41 -9.94 -2.02
C GLN A 121 4.68 -9.66 -1.21
N VAL A 122 4.57 -9.13 0.00
CA VAL A 122 5.71 -8.84 0.86
C VAL A 122 6.48 -10.11 1.23
N LEU A 123 5.78 -11.18 1.61
CA LEU A 123 6.40 -12.47 1.90
C LEU A 123 6.95 -13.14 0.64
N ALA A 124 6.28 -13.07 -0.51
CA ALA A 124 6.88 -13.54 -1.75
C ALA A 124 8.17 -12.76 -2.05
N TRP A 125 8.18 -11.45 -1.85
CA TRP A 125 9.39 -10.66 -2.07
C TRP A 125 10.48 -11.00 -1.06
N LYS A 126 10.13 -11.14 0.22
CA LYS A 126 11.06 -11.55 1.25
C LYS A 126 11.58 -12.97 0.97
N PHE A 127 10.73 -13.97 0.80
CA PHE A 127 11.18 -15.35 0.59
C PHE A 127 11.85 -15.61 -0.74
N PHE A 128 11.35 -15.06 -1.86
CA PHE A 128 11.95 -15.30 -3.18
C PHE A 128 13.13 -14.38 -3.48
N TYR A 129 13.17 -13.17 -2.92
CA TYR A 129 14.31 -12.26 -3.14
C TYR A 129 15.31 -12.21 -1.97
N VAL A 130 14.98 -12.62 -0.74
CA VAL A 130 15.99 -12.81 0.34
C VAL A 130 16.79 -14.09 0.15
N ASN A 131 16.22 -15.13 -0.48
CA ASN A 131 16.89 -16.44 -0.59
C ASN A 131 17.61 -16.69 -1.92
N SER A 132 17.67 -15.73 -2.85
CA SER A 132 18.37 -15.92 -4.13
C SER A 132 19.74 -15.24 -4.19
N GLY A 133 20.42 -15.09 -3.05
CA GLY A 133 21.78 -14.55 -2.96
C GLY A 133 22.31 -14.59 -1.53
N SER A 134 23.63 -14.45 -1.37
CA SER A 134 24.27 -14.31 -0.04
C SER A 134 23.67 -13.11 0.71
N THR A 135 23.81 -13.04 2.04
CA THR A 135 23.21 -11.99 2.88
C THR A 135 23.50 -10.55 2.41
N GLY A 136 24.51 -10.33 1.56
CA GLY A 136 24.79 -9.05 0.87
C GLY A 136 24.32 -8.92 -0.60
N ASP A 137 23.99 -10.03 -1.29
CA ASP A 137 23.63 -10.07 -2.73
C ASP A 137 22.15 -10.39 -3.00
N SER A 138 21.35 -10.47 -1.94
CA SER A 138 19.92 -10.74 -2.05
C SER A 138 19.24 -9.71 -2.97
N PRO A 139 18.43 -10.11 -3.97
CA PRO A 139 17.64 -9.16 -4.73
C PRO A 139 16.62 -8.38 -3.89
N PHE A 140 16.32 -8.79 -2.65
CA PHE A 140 15.58 -7.96 -1.70
C PHE A 140 16.46 -6.82 -1.18
N HIS A 141 17.74 -7.07 -0.92
CA HIS A 141 18.71 -6.00 -0.70
C HIS A 141 18.86 -5.12 -1.94
N ALA A 142 18.91 -5.68 -3.16
CA ALA A 142 18.98 -4.88 -4.38
C ALA A 142 17.71 -4.04 -4.62
N VAL A 143 16.51 -4.56 -4.33
CA VAL A 143 15.24 -3.83 -4.49
C VAL A 143 15.01 -2.81 -3.38
N SER A 144 15.30 -3.16 -2.11
CA SER A 144 15.18 -2.20 -1.00
C SER A 144 16.26 -1.12 -1.05
N ASN A 145 17.50 -1.46 -1.46
CA ASN A 145 18.56 -0.47 -1.65
C ASN A 145 18.37 0.34 -2.93
N SER A 146 17.82 -0.21 -4.02
CA SER A 146 17.54 0.59 -5.24
C SER A 146 16.47 1.66 -5.03
N LEU A 147 15.59 1.51 -4.04
CA LEU A 147 14.67 2.57 -3.60
C LEU A 147 15.35 3.58 -2.66
N ARG A 148 16.55 3.28 -2.17
CA ARG A 148 17.37 4.10 -1.25
C ARG A 148 18.65 4.65 -1.91
N ASP A 149 18.95 4.24 -3.13
CA ASP A 149 20.03 4.75 -3.98
C ASP A 149 19.42 5.66 -5.07
N ILE A 150 19.84 6.94 -5.13
CA ILE A 150 19.29 7.92 -6.08
C ILE A 150 19.46 7.46 -7.53
N PRO A 151 20.67 7.08 -8.01
CA PRO A 151 20.84 6.56 -9.37
C PRO A 151 19.90 5.41 -9.73
N GLU A 152 19.73 4.42 -8.85
CA GLU A 152 18.83 3.29 -9.11
C GLU A 152 17.35 3.71 -9.05
N TRP A 153 16.97 4.57 -8.10
CA TRP A 153 15.63 5.14 -8.02
C TRP A 153 15.25 5.86 -9.31
N GLU A 154 16.13 6.69 -9.85
CA GLU A 154 15.88 7.42 -11.10
C GLU A 154 15.71 6.48 -12.30
N LYS A 155 16.41 5.34 -12.36
CA LYS A 155 16.19 4.30 -13.39
C LYS A 155 14.82 3.64 -13.25
N LEU A 156 14.36 3.40 -12.02
CA LEU A 156 13.09 2.75 -11.73
C LEU A 156 11.89 3.69 -11.82
N ARG A 157 12.10 5.00 -11.64
CA ARG A 157 11.07 6.04 -11.52
C ARG A 157 10.03 5.95 -12.62
N VAL A 158 10.46 5.92 -13.89
CA VAL A 158 9.54 5.90 -15.04
C VAL A 158 8.64 4.67 -14.99
N LYS A 159 9.25 3.49 -14.78
CA LYS A 159 8.52 2.22 -14.71
C LYS A 159 7.50 2.20 -13.58
N LEU A 160 7.90 2.67 -12.40
CA LEU A 160 7.04 2.68 -11.21
C LEU A 160 5.92 3.71 -11.33
N ALA A 161 6.20 4.90 -11.85
CA ALA A 161 5.20 5.92 -12.13
C ALA A 161 4.16 5.42 -13.14
N THR A 162 4.59 4.76 -14.23
CA THR A 162 3.67 4.17 -15.21
C THR A 162 2.79 3.09 -14.57
N LYS A 163 3.36 2.21 -13.74
CA LYS A 163 2.59 1.18 -13.03
C LYS A 163 1.55 1.80 -12.10
N ALA A 164 1.93 2.78 -11.29
CA ALA A 164 1.01 3.45 -10.36
C ALA A 164 -0.12 4.17 -11.10
N ARG A 165 0.20 4.92 -12.17
CA ARG A 165 -0.81 5.59 -13.00
C ARG A 165 -1.77 4.60 -13.65
N LYS A 166 -1.25 3.49 -14.18
CA LYS A 166 -2.09 2.43 -14.76
C LYS A 166 -3.12 1.91 -13.75
N GLN A 167 -2.68 1.61 -12.53
CA GLN A 167 -3.58 1.18 -11.48
C GLN A 167 -4.64 2.24 -11.14
N MET A 168 -4.23 3.50 -10.98
CA MET A 168 -5.18 4.60 -10.71
C MET A 168 -6.18 4.82 -11.85
N MET A 169 -5.82 4.51 -13.11
CA MET A 169 -6.72 4.53 -14.25
C MET A 169 -7.69 3.34 -14.23
N GLU A 170 -7.19 2.14 -13.96
CA GLU A 170 -8.00 0.90 -13.87
C GLU A 170 -9.05 0.98 -12.76
N GLU A 171 -8.74 1.70 -11.67
CA GLU A 171 -9.65 1.97 -10.56
C GLU A 171 -10.51 3.23 -10.77
N ASP A 172 -10.52 3.82 -11.97
CA ASP A 172 -11.26 5.05 -12.30
C ASP A 172 -11.05 6.18 -11.27
N SER A 173 -9.81 6.36 -10.82
CA SER A 173 -9.42 7.36 -9.81
C SER A 173 -10.27 7.31 -8.53
N ALA A 174 -10.75 6.13 -8.13
CA ALA A 174 -11.62 5.94 -6.97
C ALA A 174 -11.06 6.61 -5.72
N LYS A 175 -9.76 6.44 -5.46
CA LYS A 175 -9.06 7.06 -4.32
C LYS A 175 -9.02 8.58 -4.37
N CYS A 176 -8.84 9.17 -5.55
CA CYS A 176 -8.93 10.63 -5.72
C CYS A 176 -10.33 11.11 -5.32
N LYS A 177 -11.37 10.44 -5.82
CA LYS A 177 -12.79 10.77 -5.60
C LYS A 177 -13.25 10.60 -4.15
N VAL A 178 -12.44 10.01 -3.26
CA VAL A 178 -12.74 9.96 -1.83
C VAL A 178 -12.72 11.35 -1.21
N CYS A 179 -11.67 12.12 -1.46
CA CYS A 179 -11.54 13.50 -1.00
C CYS A 179 -12.03 14.52 -2.05
N HIS A 180 -11.78 14.23 -3.32
CA HIS A 180 -12.18 15.06 -4.46
C HIS A 180 -13.55 14.65 -4.99
N LYS A 181 -14.59 14.85 -4.17
CA LYS A 181 -15.99 14.58 -4.50
C LYS A 181 -16.43 15.28 -5.79
N THR A 182 -16.96 14.52 -6.74
CA THR A 182 -17.36 15.02 -8.07
C THR A 182 -18.67 15.81 -8.01
N GLU A 183 -19.49 15.57 -6.99
CA GLU A 183 -20.68 16.33 -6.64
C GLU A 183 -20.35 17.70 -6.00
N GLY A 184 -19.09 17.95 -5.67
CA GLY A 184 -18.65 19.20 -5.04
C GLY A 184 -18.65 20.40 -5.99
N LEU A 185 -18.94 21.58 -5.44
CA LEU A 185 -18.94 22.85 -6.19
C LEU A 185 -17.60 23.13 -6.89
N TRP A 186 -16.48 22.74 -6.30
CA TRP A 186 -15.15 22.95 -6.89
C TRP A 186 -14.96 22.12 -8.18
N PHE A 187 -15.55 20.92 -8.23
CA PHE A 187 -15.49 20.04 -9.39
C PHE A 187 -16.38 20.58 -10.52
N ALA A 188 -17.60 21.00 -10.18
CA ALA A 188 -18.57 21.59 -11.11
C ALA A 188 -18.09 22.90 -11.76
N LYS A 189 -17.28 23.69 -11.03
CA LYS A 189 -16.71 24.96 -11.54
C LYS A 189 -15.74 24.77 -12.73
N LYS A 190 -15.18 23.58 -12.94
CA LYS A 190 -14.27 23.29 -14.05
C LYS A 190 -15.05 22.63 -15.19
N LYS A 191 -15.28 23.37 -16.28
CA LYS A 191 -16.04 22.89 -17.45
C LYS A 191 -15.50 21.57 -18.00
N GLN A 192 -14.18 21.41 -18.04
CA GLN A 192 -13.52 20.19 -18.54
C GLN A 192 -13.91 18.94 -17.74
N HIS A 193 -14.16 19.07 -16.43
CA HIS A 193 -14.59 17.93 -15.61
C HIS A 193 -15.99 17.42 -15.98
N GLN A 194 -16.82 18.24 -16.61
CA GLN A 194 -18.20 17.88 -16.98
C GLN A 194 -18.29 17.13 -18.31
N THR A 195 -17.23 17.20 -19.13
CA THR A 195 -17.23 16.68 -20.51
C THR A 195 -16.14 15.66 -20.75
N THR A 196 -15.23 15.44 -19.78
CA THR A 196 -14.14 14.49 -19.93
C THR A 196 -14.60 13.06 -19.62
N GLU A 197 -14.21 12.13 -20.49
CA GLU A 197 -14.31 10.68 -20.22
C GLU A 197 -13.02 10.12 -19.60
N LYS A 198 -11.99 10.96 -19.45
CA LYS A 198 -10.71 10.57 -18.85
C LYS A 198 -10.81 10.52 -17.32
N THR A 199 -10.06 9.60 -16.73
CA THR A 199 -9.82 9.53 -15.28
C THR A 199 -9.00 10.73 -14.79
N CYS A 200 -9.03 11.02 -13.49
CA CYS A 200 -8.34 12.17 -12.90
C CYS A 200 -6.84 12.16 -13.24
N ILE A 201 -6.18 11.01 -13.10
CA ILE A 201 -4.72 10.87 -13.27
C ILE A 201 -4.25 11.10 -14.72
N GLN A 202 -5.14 10.98 -15.71
CA GLN A 202 -4.80 11.24 -17.12
C GLN A 202 -4.64 12.74 -17.43
N CYS A 203 -5.21 13.61 -16.60
CA CYS A 203 -5.04 15.06 -16.71
C CYS A 203 -4.16 15.62 -15.58
N HIS A 204 -4.35 15.09 -14.37
CA HIS A 204 -3.68 15.48 -13.15
C HIS A 204 -2.55 14.49 -12.83
N TYR A 205 -1.54 14.41 -13.70
CA TYR A 205 -0.33 13.62 -13.45
C TYR A 205 0.79 14.49 -12.88
N ASN A 206 1.72 13.88 -12.14
CA ASN A 206 2.81 14.57 -11.39
C ASN A 206 2.30 15.48 -10.27
N LEU A 207 1.40 14.95 -9.43
CA LEU A 207 0.78 15.68 -8.31
C LEU A 207 1.60 15.70 -7.02
N VAL A 208 2.39 14.65 -6.83
CA VAL A 208 3.03 14.34 -5.54
C VAL A 208 4.52 14.14 -5.73
N HIS A 209 4.88 13.21 -6.60
CA HIS A 209 6.26 12.86 -6.86
C HIS A 209 6.87 13.72 -7.96
N LYS A 210 8.21 13.72 -8.03
CA LYS A 210 8.96 14.42 -9.08
C LYS A 210 8.44 14.05 -10.46
N SER A 211 8.44 15.03 -11.34
CA SER A 211 7.79 14.92 -12.63
C SER A 211 8.37 13.79 -13.48
N VAL A 212 7.48 12.94 -13.97
CA VAL A 212 7.77 11.90 -14.96
C VAL A 212 6.94 12.21 -16.19
N LYS A 213 7.60 12.28 -17.35
CA LYS A 213 6.88 12.46 -18.62
C LYS A 213 5.89 11.33 -18.81
N TRP A 214 4.73 11.66 -19.37
CA TRP A 214 3.79 10.62 -19.77
C TRP A 214 4.40 9.90 -20.97
N HIS A 215 4.57 8.59 -20.86
CA HIS A 215 5.00 7.73 -21.94
C HIS A 215 3.81 6.84 -22.27
N ASP A 216 3.32 6.97 -23.50
CA ASP A 216 2.21 6.18 -24.04
C ASP A 216 2.62 4.72 -24.25
#